data_AF-A0A924C2F5-F1
#
_entry.id   AF-A0A924C2F5-F1
#
_cell.length_a   1.000
_cell.length_b   1.000
_cell.length_c   1.000
_cell.angle_alpha   90.00
_cell.angle_beta   90.00
_cell.angle_gamma   90.00
#
_symmetry.space_group_name_H-M   'P 1'
#
loop_
_entity.id
_entity.type
_entity.pdbx_description
1 polymer ?
#
loop_
_entity_poly.entity_id
_entity_poly.type
_entity_poly.pdbx_seq_one_letter_code
_entity_poly.pdbx_strand_id
1 'polypeptide(L)'
;MPTLHWIGKDKVINHHREIPYRLLKKEYVHGSDTSENKIIRGDNLEALKSLLPEYRGRVKCIYIDPPYNTGNEGWIYNDNVNDPKMKRWLHTVVGKEGEDLSRHDKWLCMMYPHLRLLHELLAPDGVIFVSINFMHEHANLRLVMDEIFGNSNCLGEITWESTTQPINSGSARFGLQQKVEPIIFYAKDIKRQNGFILEELDSGLRYPHAGKLGACRFEIIEKSDAGAYERKTMKFPILG
;
A
#
# COMPACT_ATOMS: atom_id res chain seq x y z
N MET A 1 -8.93 23.23 12.02
CA MET A 1 -9.03 22.16 11.01
C MET A 1 -10.36 21.45 11.24
N PRO A 2 -11.15 21.17 10.18
CA PRO A 2 -12.35 20.34 10.33
C PRO A 2 -11.96 18.93 10.84
N THR A 3 -12.83 18.33 11.65
CA THR A 3 -12.62 17.01 12.27
C THR A 3 -13.65 16.00 11.78
N LEU A 4 -13.19 14.81 11.40
CA LEU A 4 -14.08 13.69 11.08
C LEU A 4 -14.48 12.96 12.37
N HIS A 5 -15.79 12.79 12.60
CA HIS A 5 -16.33 12.04 13.73
C HIS A 5 -17.04 10.78 13.23
N TRP A 6 -16.78 9.64 13.89
CA TRP A 6 -17.35 8.33 13.54
C TRP A 6 -17.49 7.47 14.81
N ILE A 7 -18.28 6.40 14.73
CA ILE A 7 -18.55 5.53 15.89
C ILE A 7 -17.29 4.71 16.22
N GLY A 8 -16.85 4.77 17.48
CA GLY A 8 -15.68 4.01 17.96
C GLY A 8 -14.35 4.76 17.86
N LYS A 9 -14.32 5.97 17.29
CA LYS A 9 -13.11 6.81 17.19
C LYS A 9 -12.37 6.95 18.53
N ASP A 10 -13.10 7.26 19.60
CA ASP A 10 -12.56 7.46 20.94
C ASP A 10 -11.87 6.22 21.51
N LYS A 11 -12.25 5.03 21.03
CA LYS A 11 -11.67 3.74 21.44
C LYS A 11 -10.42 3.40 20.64
N VAL A 12 -10.38 3.72 19.35
CA VAL A 12 -9.25 3.35 18.47
C VAL A 12 -8.09 4.33 18.50
N ILE A 13 -8.32 5.59 18.88
CA ILE A 13 -7.29 6.64 18.88
C ILE A 13 -6.02 6.19 19.62
N ASN A 14 -6.17 5.57 20.79
CA ASN A 14 -5.05 5.12 21.62
C ASN A 14 -4.82 3.61 21.54
N HIS A 15 -5.63 2.85 20.80
CA HIS A 15 -5.56 1.39 20.81
C HIS A 15 -4.19 0.86 20.36
N HIS A 16 -3.54 1.51 19.39
CA HIS A 16 -2.17 1.20 18.98
C HIS A 16 -1.13 1.21 20.13
N ARG A 17 -1.42 1.88 21.25
CA ARG A 17 -0.57 1.91 22.45
C ARG A 17 -0.82 0.76 23.40
N GLU A 18 -2.04 0.22 23.40
CA GLU A 18 -2.48 -0.88 24.29
C GLU A 18 -2.00 -2.24 23.82
N ILE A 19 -1.66 -2.36 22.53
CA ILE A 19 -1.21 -3.61 21.92
C ILE A 19 0.17 -3.99 22.44
N PRO A 20 0.35 -5.20 23.00
CA PRO A 20 1.63 -5.64 23.53
C PRO A 20 2.65 -5.86 22.41
N TYR A 21 3.92 -5.63 22.71
CA TYR A 21 5.00 -6.04 21.84
C TYR A 21 5.07 -7.56 21.76
N ARG A 22 5.25 -8.09 20.55
CA ARG A 22 5.55 -9.51 20.35
C ARG A 22 6.94 -9.65 19.75
N LEU A 23 7.62 -10.73 20.15
CA LEU A 23 8.92 -11.07 19.58
C LEU A 23 8.71 -11.80 18.25
N LEU A 24 9.43 -11.36 17.21
CA LEU A 24 9.43 -12.04 15.92
C LEU A 24 10.17 -13.38 16.06
N LYS A 25 9.48 -14.48 15.75
CA LYS A 25 10.07 -15.82 15.71
C LYS A 25 10.44 -16.15 14.27
N LYS A 26 11.72 -16.43 14.03
CA LYS A 26 12.21 -16.91 12.72
C LYS A 26 11.78 -18.36 12.52
N GLU A 27 11.02 -18.65 11.47
CA GLU A 27 10.58 -20.00 11.12
C GLU A 27 11.32 -20.59 9.92
N TYR A 28 11.48 -19.79 8.84
CA TYR A 28 12.07 -20.25 7.59
C TYR A 28 13.03 -19.20 7.01
N VAL A 29 13.97 -19.66 6.19
CA VAL A 29 14.81 -18.82 5.31
C VAL A 29 14.62 -19.32 3.88
N HIS A 30 14.53 -18.38 2.95
CA HIS A 30 14.53 -18.67 1.53
C HIS A 30 15.60 -17.82 0.84
N GLY A 31 16.45 -18.47 0.04
CA GLY A 31 17.59 -17.81 -0.59
C GLY A 31 18.82 -17.77 0.32
N SER A 32 19.51 -16.62 0.36
CA SER A 32 20.71 -16.45 1.19
C SER A 32 20.37 -16.25 2.66
N ASP A 33 21.11 -16.91 3.55
CA ASP A 33 21.06 -16.70 5.01
C ASP A 33 21.47 -15.28 5.43
N THR A 34 22.10 -14.52 4.54
CA THR A 34 22.52 -13.13 4.77
C THR A 34 21.50 -12.09 4.29
N SER A 35 20.34 -12.50 3.78
CA SER A 35 19.31 -11.57 3.29
C SER A 35 18.75 -10.74 4.44
N GLU A 36 18.70 -9.42 4.26
CA GLU A 36 18.06 -8.49 5.21
C GLU A 36 16.53 -8.43 5.05
N ASN A 37 15.99 -9.03 3.97
CA ASN A 37 14.57 -9.03 3.67
C ASN A 37 13.78 -9.95 4.62
N LYS A 38 12.65 -9.47 5.13
CA LYS A 38 11.80 -10.21 6.07
C LYS A 38 10.37 -10.34 5.53
N ILE A 39 9.81 -11.55 5.62
CA ILE A 39 8.37 -11.79 5.45
C ILE A 39 7.81 -12.15 6.82
N ILE A 40 6.80 -11.41 7.28
CA ILE A 40 6.21 -11.58 8.60
C ILE A 40 4.78 -12.09 8.41
N ARG A 41 4.47 -13.23 9.02
CA ARG A 41 3.12 -13.81 9.04
C ARG A 41 2.47 -13.53 10.39
N GLY A 42 1.27 -12.95 10.37
CA GLY A 42 0.50 -12.67 11.57
C GLY A 42 -0.59 -11.64 11.30
N ASP A 43 -1.26 -11.23 12.36
CA ASP A 43 -2.09 -10.02 12.33
C ASP A 43 -1.20 -8.80 12.05
N ASN A 44 -1.64 -7.97 11.11
CA ASN A 44 -0.86 -6.83 10.64
C ASN A 44 -0.62 -5.80 11.75
N LEU A 45 -1.59 -5.56 12.63
CA LEU A 45 -1.45 -4.60 13.71
C LEU A 45 -0.38 -5.05 14.72
N GLU A 46 -0.39 -6.33 15.07
CA GLU A 46 0.60 -6.95 15.96
C GLU A 46 1.99 -7.01 15.31
N ALA A 47 2.06 -7.30 14.01
CA ALA A 47 3.30 -7.32 13.25
C ALA A 47 3.94 -5.92 13.22
N LEU A 48 3.16 -4.87 12.91
CA LEU A 48 3.63 -3.49 12.93
C LEU A 48 4.13 -3.07 14.31
N LYS A 49 3.41 -3.46 15.37
CA LYS A 49 3.84 -3.19 16.75
C LYS A 49 5.19 -3.84 17.07
N SER A 50 5.38 -5.07 16.60
CA SER A 50 6.61 -5.85 16.81
C SER A 50 7.83 -5.26 16.08
N LEU A 51 7.61 -4.49 15.03
CA LEU A 51 8.68 -3.81 14.28
C LEU A 51 9.18 -2.52 14.95
N LEU A 52 8.38 -1.89 15.80
CA LEU A 52 8.72 -0.60 16.42
C LEU A 52 10.06 -0.60 17.16
N PRO A 53 10.44 -1.60 17.98
CA PRO A 53 11.71 -1.56 18.70
C PRO A 53 12.94 -1.44 17.80
N GLU A 54 12.88 -2.02 16.59
CA GLU A 54 14.02 -2.07 15.66
C GLU A 54 13.95 -0.97 14.58
N TYR A 55 12.73 -0.61 14.14
CA TYR A 55 12.50 0.19 12.93
C TYR A 55 11.79 1.53 13.15
N ARG A 56 11.46 1.91 14.40
CA ARG A 56 10.86 3.22 14.68
C ARG A 56 11.72 4.35 14.10
N GLY A 57 11.12 5.17 13.24
CA GLY A 57 11.83 6.30 12.63
C GLY A 57 12.85 5.91 11.55
N ARG A 58 12.80 4.67 11.02
CA ARG A 58 13.83 4.16 10.09
C ARG A 58 13.28 3.72 8.73
N VAL A 59 11.96 3.59 8.58
CA VAL A 59 11.35 3.12 7.33
C VAL A 59 11.28 4.27 6.32
N LYS A 60 11.97 4.13 5.18
CA LYS A 60 12.03 5.19 4.16
C LYS A 60 10.74 5.31 3.33
N CYS A 61 10.17 4.17 2.96
CA CYS A 61 8.99 4.11 2.10
C CYS A 61 8.03 3.04 2.62
N ILE A 62 6.75 3.36 2.65
CA ILE A 62 5.67 2.43 2.96
C ILE A 62 4.69 2.46 1.79
N TYR A 63 4.27 1.29 1.33
CA TYR A 63 3.15 1.14 0.41
C TYR A 63 2.15 0.17 1.04
N ILE A 64 0.87 0.55 1.04
CA ILE A 64 -0.22 -0.32 1.48
C ILE A 64 -1.38 -0.30 0.49
N ASP A 65 -2.04 -1.44 0.38
CA ASP A 65 -3.24 -1.64 -0.42
C ASP A 65 -4.34 -2.22 0.50
N PRO A 66 -4.98 -1.38 1.33
CA PRO A 66 -6.01 -1.81 2.27
C PRO A 66 -7.28 -2.25 1.52
N PRO A 67 -8.19 -3.01 2.17
CA PRO A 67 -9.48 -3.35 1.57
C PRO A 67 -10.24 -2.07 1.18
N TYR A 68 -10.79 -2.01 -0.02
CA TYR A 68 -11.46 -0.82 -0.58
C TYR A 68 -12.87 -0.59 -0.02
N ASN A 69 -13.39 -1.54 0.76
CA ASN A 69 -14.67 -1.46 1.44
C ASN A 69 -15.88 -1.32 0.50
N THR A 70 -15.80 -1.95 -0.68
CA THR A 70 -16.89 -1.95 -1.69
C THR A 70 -18.16 -2.67 -1.20
N GLY A 71 -18.06 -3.46 -0.12
CA GLY A 71 -19.13 -4.32 0.41
C GLY A 71 -19.26 -5.67 -0.30
N ASN A 72 -18.39 -5.99 -1.26
CA ASN A 72 -18.33 -7.29 -1.94
C ASN A 72 -17.01 -8.06 -1.70
N GLU A 73 -16.04 -7.44 -1.01
CA GLU A 73 -14.71 -8.01 -0.78
C GLU A 73 -14.67 -9.11 0.29
N GLY A 74 -15.73 -9.24 1.09
CA GLY A 74 -15.80 -10.24 2.16
C GLY A 74 -14.76 -10.04 3.27
N TRP A 75 -14.16 -8.85 3.40
CA TRP A 75 -13.22 -8.57 4.46
C TRP A 75 -13.92 -8.51 5.83
N ILE A 76 -13.18 -8.88 6.88
CA ILE A 76 -13.70 -9.07 8.23
C ILE A 76 -13.00 -8.10 9.18
N TYR A 77 -13.78 -7.43 10.02
CA TYR A 77 -13.23 -6.62 11.10
C TYR A 77 -12.68 -7.52 12.21
N ASN A 78 -11.38 -7.38 12.53
CA ASN A 78 -10.67 -8.29 13.45
C ASN A 78 -9.93 -7.57 14.60
N ASP A 79 -9.99 -6.24 14.69
CA ASP A 79 -9.29 -5.53 15.76
C ASP A 79 -9.99 -5.79 17.11
N ASN A 80 -9.28 -6.45 18.02
CA ASN A 80 -9.79 -6.82 19.33
C ASN A 80 -9.74 -5.65 20.33
N VAL A 81 -10.45 -4.57 19.99
CA VAL A 81 -10.62 -3.42 20.88
C VAL A 81 -11.55 -3.81 22.03
N ASN A 82 -11.13 -3.50 23.26
CA ASN A 82 -11.90 -3.85 24.47
C ASN A 82 -13.10 -2.90 24.69
N ASP A 83 -14.02 -2.85 23.72
CA ASP A 83 -15.25 -2.07 23.76
C ASP A 83 -16.47 -2.96 23.43
N PRO A 84 -17.56 -2.91 24.22
CA PRO A 84 -18.74 -3.75 23.99
C PRO A 84 -19.39 -3.58 22.61
N LYS A 85 -19.32 -2.39 22.00
CA LYS A 85 -19.85 -2.16 20.65
C LYS A 85 -18.95 -2.78 19.60
N MET A 86 -17.63 -2.63 19.74
CA MET A 86 -16.65 -3.14 18.78
C MET A 86 -16.53 -4.67 18.85
N LYS A 87 -16.70 -5.26 20.03
CA LYS A 87 -16.80 -6.73 20.19
C LYS A 87 -17.97 -7.34 19.42
N ARG A 88 -19.02 -6.57 19.13
CA ARG A 88 -20.13 -7.03 18.25
C ARG A 88 -19.74 -7.04 16.77
N TRP A 89 -18.69 -6.31 16.38
CA TRP A 89 -18.17 -6.31 15.01
C TRP A 89 -17.08 -7.37 14.79
N LEU A 90 -16.45 -7.85 15.87
CA LEU A 90 -15.41 -8.87 15.83
C LEU A 90 -15.93 -10.11 15.09
N HIS A 91 -15.17 -10.59 14.10
CA HIS A 91 -15.49 -11.77 13.27
C HIS A 91 -16.78 -11.65 12.43
N THR A 92 -17.34 -10.45 12.30
CA THR A 92 -18.48 -10.20 11.41
C THR A 92 -17.98 -9.68 10.06
N VAL A 93 -18.45 -10.28 8.97
CA VAL A 93 -18.16 -9.81 7.62
C VAL A 93 -18.72 -8.39 7.48
N VAL A 94 -17.92 -7.49 6.91
CA VAL A 94 -18.39 -6.15 6.61
C VAL A 94 -19.29 -6.21 5.37
N GLY A 95 -20.59 -6.27 5.64
CA GLY A 95 -21.63 -6.37 4.62
C GLY A 95 -21.87 -5.07 3.84
N LYS A 96 -22.92 -5.08 3.02
CA LYS A 96 -23.29 -3.91 2.20
C LYS A 96 -23.84 -2.79 3.09
N GLU A 97 -23.73 -1.55 2.59
CA GLU A 97 -24.10 -0.32 3.31
C GLU A 97 -25.52 -0.34 3.93
N GLY A 98 -26.45 -1.07 3.31
CA GLY A 98 -27.83 -1.20 3.77
C GLY A 98 -28.09 -2.18 4.92
N GLU A 99 -27.07 -2.89 5.44
CA GLU A 99 -27.26 -3.88 6.50
C GLU A 99 -27.19 -3.28 7.91
N ASP A 100 -26.17 -2.47 8.22
CA ASP A 100 -26.01 -1.89 9.57
C ASP A 100 -25.50 -0.44 9.62
N LEU A 101 -25.35 0.23 8.46
CA LEU A 101 -24.88 1.62 8.31
C LEU A 101 -23.51 1.94 8.95
N SER A 102 -22.81 0.95 9.51
CA SER A 102 -21.56 1.12 10.26
C SER A 102 -20.31 0.73 9.46
N ARG A 103 -20.48 0.48 8.16
CA ARG A 103 -19.42 0.00 7.26
C ARG A 103 -18.19 0.93 7.26
N HIS A 104 -18.41 2.23 7.15
CA HIS A 104 -17.33 3.23 7.15
C HIS A 104 -16.70 3.37 8.54
N ASP A 105 -17.50 3.32 9.60
CA ASP A 105 -17.01 3.35 10.99
C ASP A 105 -16.04 2.19 11.25
N LYS A 106 -16.39 0.96 10.83
CA LYS A 106 -15.56 -0.24 10.97
C LYS A 106 -14.23 -0.11 10.23
N TRP A 107 -14.28 0.39 8.99
CA TRP A 107 -13.07 0.58 8.20
C TRP A 107 -12.14 1.63 8.81
N LEU A 108 -12.68 2.76 9.26
CA LEU A 108 -11.91 3.79 9.96
C LEU A 108 -11.35 3.28 11.29
N CYS A 109 -12.11 2.48 12.03
CA CYS A 109 -11.65 1.84 13.26
C CYS A 109 -10.49 0.88 13.02
N MET A 110 -10.46 0.19 11.88
CA MET A 110 -9.34 -0.66 11.48
C MET A 110 -8.16 0.19 11.02
N MET A 111 -8.36 1.14 10.11
CA MET A 111 -7.26 1.89 9.52
C MET A 111 -6.55 2.83 10.49
N TYR A 112 -7.26 3.45 11.42
CA TYR A 112 -6.67 4.44 12.33
C TYR A 112 -5.46 3.90 13.13
N PRO A 113 -5.57 2.81 13.92
CA PRO A 113 -4.43 2.30 14.69
C PRO A 113 -3.28 1.84 13.78
N HIS A 114 -3.57 1.29 12.61
CA HIS A 114 -2.55 0.89 11.62
C HIS A 114 -1.77 2.10 11.10
N LEU A 115 -2.46 3.13 10.63
CA LEU A 115 -1.84 4.36 10.11
C LEU A 115 -1.01 5.07 11.17
N ARG A 116 -1.44 5.05 12.44
CA ARG A 116 -0.65 5.57 13.57
C ARG A 116 0.68 4.82 13.74
N LEU A 117 0.67 3.48 13.69
CA LEU A 117 1.90 2.69 13.78
C LEU A 117 2.81 2.90 12.57
N LEU A 118 2.26 2.95 11.36
CA LEU A 118 3.01 3.23 10.13
C LEU A 118 3.68 4.61 10.21
N HIS A 119 2.97 5.63 10.71
CA HIS A 119 3.55 6.95 10.97
C HIS A 119 4.72 6.89 11.97
N GLU A 120 4.66 6.07 13.02
CA GLU A 120 5.79 5.91 13.95
C GLU A 120 7.01 5.23 13.32
N LEU A 121 6.79 4.26 12.44
CA LEU A 121 7.84 3.52 11.74
C LEU A 121 8.58 4.37 10.70
N LEU A 122 7.88 5.28 10.03
CA LEU A 122 8.47 6.13 9.00
C LEU A 122 9.65 6.96 9.53
N ALA A 123 10.71 7.06 8.73
CA ALA A 123 11.79 8.01 8.92
C ALA A 123 11.30 9.46 8.78
N PRO A 124 11.99 10.46 9.36
CA PRO A 124 11.57 11.86 9.26
C PRO A 124 11.40 12.36 7.82
N ASP A 125 12.20 11.85 6.90
CA ASP A 125 12.18 12.10 5.45
C ASP A 125 11.46 10.99 4.66
N GLY A 126 10.71 10.13 5.35
CA GLY A 126 10.00 8.99 4.79
C GLY A 126 8.65 9.37 4.18
N VAL A 127 8.17 8.52 3.28
CA VAL A 127 6.91 8.68 2.56
C VAL A 127 6.04 7.43 2.67
N ILE A 128 4.73 7.63 2.65
CA ILE A 128 3.73 6.56 2.60
C ILE A 128 2.83 6.74 1.38
N PHE A 129 2.52 5.64 0.71
CA PHE A 129 1.58 5.51 -0.39
C PHE A 129 0.45 4.58 0.04
N VAL A 130 -0.79 5.00 -0.23
CA VAL A 130 -1.98 4.22 0.09
C VAL A 130 -2.86 4.17 -1.15
N SER A 131 -3.01 2.97 -1.71
CA SER A 131 -3.98 2.72 -2.77
C SER A 131 -5.39 2.72 -2.18
N ILE A 132 -6.34 3.32 -2.89
CA ILE A 132 -7.72 3.38 -2.42
C ILE A 132 -8.68 3.48 -3.60
N ASN A 133 -9.91 2.98 -3.43
CA ASN A 133 -10.98 3.25 -4.37
C ASN A 133 -11.53 4.67 -4.16
N PHE A 134 -11.65 5.41 -5.27
CA PHE A 134 -12.27 6.73 -5.33
C PHE A 134 -13.68 6.80 -4.71
N MET A 135 -14.54 5.80 -4.95
CA MET A 135 -15.98 5.89 -4.63
C MET A 135 -16.33 5.66 -3.16
N HIS A 136 -15.50 4.95 -2.38
CA HIS A 136 -15.93 4.43 -1.08
C HIS A 136 -15.21 5.07 0.11
N GLU A 137 -13.88 5.07 0.09
CA GLU A 137 -13.08 5.42 1.27
C GLU A 137 -12.05 6.52 1.02
N HIS A 138 -11.90 7.01 -0.22
CA HIS A 138 -10.93 8.05 -0.56
C HIS A 138 -11.06 9.30 0.33
N ALA A 139 -12.26 9.86 0.45
CA ALA A 139 -12.50 11.05 1.27
C ALA A 139 -12.26 10.79 2.77
N ASN A 140 -12.68 9.63 3.27
CA ASN A 140 -12.50 9.26 4.68
C ASN A 140 -11.02 9.05 5.01
N LEU A 141 -10.30 8.31 4.15
CA LEU A 141 -8.86 8.11 4.25
C LEU A 141 -8.13 9.45 4.22
N ARG A 142 -8.48 10.34 3.28
CA ARG A 142 -7.85 11.66 3.17
C ARG A 142 -7.96 12.47 4.46
N LEU A 143 -9.14 12.50 5.07
CA LEU A 143 -9.36 13.21 6.35
C LEU A 143 -8.60 12.58 7.51
N VAL A 144 -8.51 11.25 7.57
CA VAL A 144 -7.73 10.54 8.61
C VAL A 144 -6.23 10.73 8.42
N MET A 145 -5.75 10.70 7.18
CA MET A 145 -4.35 10.99 6.84
C MET A 145 -3.98 12.43 7.22
N ASP A 146 -4.85 13.40 6.91
CA ASP A 146 -4.68 14.80 7.33
C ASP A 146 -4.62 14.94 8.86
N GLU A 147 -5.40 14.18 9.61
CA GLU A 147 -5.37 14.17 11.08
C GLU A 147 -4.07 13.56 11.64
N ILE A 148 -3.58 12.48 11.05
CA ILE A 148 -2.42 11.72 11.56
C ILE A 148 -1.09 12.35 11.12
N PHE A 149 -0.97 12.66 9.83
CA PHE A 149 0.26 13.16 9.21
C PHE A 149 0.29 14.69 9.17
N GLY A 150 -0.87 15.36 9.30
CA GLY A 150 -0.99 16.79 9.09
C GLY A 150 -1.25 17.13 7.62
N ASN A 151 -2.24 17.97 7.35
CA ASN A 151 -2.63 18.36 5.99
C ASN A 151 -1.47 18.97 5.18
N SER A 152 -0.57 19.73 5.82
CA SER A 152 0.60 20.31 5.16
C SER A 152 1.63 19.28 4.66
N ASN A 153 1.54 18.03 5.14
CA ASN A 153 2.43 16.95 4.75
C ASN A 153 1.85 16.10 3.59
N CYS A 154 0.67 16.44 3.07
CA CYS A 154 0.16 15.85 1.85
C CYS A 154 1.05 16.24 0.67
N LEU A 155 1.60 15.26 -0.04
CA LEU A 155 2.41 15.50 -1.24
C LEU A 155 1.55 15.49 -2.51
N GLY A 156 0.44 14.74 -2.52
CA GLY A 156 -0.49 14.70 -3.64
C GLY A 156 -1.18 13.34 -3.79
N GLU A 157 -1.69 13.10 -4.99
CA GLU A 157 -2.36 11.86 -5.38
C GLU A 157 -1.86 11.43 -6.76
N ILE A 158 -1.53 10.14 -6.91
CA ILE A 158 -1.21 9.54 -8.20
C ILE A 158 -2.48 8.88 -8.73
N THR A 159 -2.82 9.17 -9.98
CA THR A 159 -3.94 8.53 -10.66
C THR A 159 -3.46 7.27 -11.37
N TRP A 160 -3.84 6.10 -10.89
CA TRP A 160 -3.57 4.83 -11.55
C TRP A 160 -4.72 4.47 -12.50
N GLU A 161 -4.42 4.32 -13.80
CA GLU A 161 -5.41 3.85 -14.78
C GLU A 161 -5.46 2.32 -14.75
N SER A 162 -6.47 1.76 -14.09
CA SER A 162 -6.63 0.32 -13.89
C SER A 162 -7.23 -0.38 -15.11
N THR A 163 -7.98 0.35 -15.95
CA THR A 163 -8.60 -0.19 -17.18
C THR A 163 -8.47 0.78 -18.35
N THR A 164 -7.82 0.33 -19.43
CA THR A 164 -7.56 1.15 -20.62
C THR A 164 -8.78 1.24 -21.54
N GLN A 165 -9.51 0.14 -21.75
CA GLN A 165 -10.66 0.10 -22.66
C GLN A 165 -12.00 0.20 -21.95
N PRO A 166 -12.91 1.08 -22.41
CA PRO A 166 -14.26 1.13 -21.87
C PRO A 166 -15.03 -0.15 -22.23
N ILE A 167 -15.82 -0.65 -21.29
CA ILE A 167 -16.74 -1.77 -21.48
C ILE A 167 -17.97 -1.27 -22.23
N ASN A 168 -18.00 -1.50 -23.53
CA ASN A 168 -19.11 -1.08 -24.41
C ASN A 168 -20.19 -2.16 -24.57
N SER A 169 -20.50 -2.89 -23.49
CA SER A 169 -21.48 -3.98 -23.50
C SER A 169 -22.50 -3.87 -22.36
N GLY A 170 -23.68 -4.44 -22.56
CA GLY A 170 -24.75 -4.48 -21.55
C GLY A 170 -25.18 -3.09 -21.07
N SER A 171 -25.42 -2.96 -19.76
CA SER A 171 -25.75 -1.69 -19.09
C SER A 171 -24.56 -0.74 -18.97
N ALA A 172 -23.32 -1.24 -19.04
CA ALA A 172 -22.10 -0.43 -18.87
C ALA A 172 -21.92 0.63 -19.98
N ARG A 173 -22.52 0.44 -21.17
CA ARG A 173 -22.51 1.42 -22.26
C ARG A 173 -23.23 2.74 -21.93
N PHE A 174 -24.11 2.72 -20.93
CA PHE A 174 -24.93 3.86 -20.54
C PHE A 174 -24.49 4.49 -19.21
N GLY A 175 -23.49 3.90 -18.54
CA GLY A 175 -22.99 4.35 -17.25
C GLY A 175 -21.65 5.06 -17.36
N LEU A 176 -21.34 5.90 -16.36
CA LEU A 176 -19.98 6.34 -16.12
C LEU A 176 -19.12 5.13 -15.75
N GLN A 177 -17.98 4.99 -16.40
CA GLN A 177 -17.06 3.88 -16.17
C GLN A 177 -15.88 4.39 -15.37
N GLN A 178 -15.75 3.91 -14.13
CA GLN A 178 -14.56 4.16 -13.34
C GLN A 178 -13.37 3.47 -14.00
N LYS A 179 -12.36 4.26 -14.39
CA LYS A 179 -11.13 3.77 -15.00
C LYS A 179 -9.89 3.95 -14.13
N VAL A 180 -10.04 4.78 -13.09
CA VAL A 180 -8.93 5.25 -12.30
C VAL A 180 -9.12 4.93 -10.84
N GLU A 181 -8.00 4.63 -10.20
CA GLU A 181 -7.89 4.45 -8.77
C GLU A 181 -6.81 5.41 -8.25
N PRO A 182 -7.13 6.22 -7.24
CA PRO A 182 -6.15 7.11 -6.64
C PRO A 182 -5.19 6.36 -5.70
N ILE A 183 -3.93 6.75 -5.73
CA ILE A 183 -2.92 6.40 -4.73
C ILE A 183 -2.55 7.70 -4.01
N ILE A 184 -3.00 7.84 -2.77
CA ILE A 184 -2.73 9.04 -1.96
C ILE A 184 -1.37 8.88 -1.30
N PHE A 185 -0.57 9.95 -1.23
CA PHE A 185 0.73 9.87 -0.59
C PHE A 185 1.11 11.10 0.25
N TYR A 186 1.76 10.80 1.38
CA TYR A 186 2.14 11.77 2.41
C TYR A 186 3.60 11.61 2.79
N ALA A 187 4.23 12.73 3.15
CA ALA A 187 5.50 12.73 3.87
C ALA A 187 5.25 12.59 5.38
N LYS A 188 6.25 12.10 6.12
CA LYS A 188 6.26 12.26 7.59
C LYS A 188 6.52 13.72 8.00
N ASP A 189 7.52 14.34 7.39
CA ASP A 189 7.81 15.77 7.51
C ASP A 189 8.20 16.30 6.13
N ILE A 190 7.30 17.05 5.49
CA ILE A 190 7.51 17.57 4.14
C ILE A 190 8.76 18.46 4.04
N LYS A 191 9.16 19.11 5.14
CA LYS A 191 10.32 20.01 5.16
C LYS A 191 11.65 19.26 5.06
N ARG A 192 11.66 17.95 5.33
CA ARG A 192 12.83 17.08 5.25
C ARG A 192 12.90 16.28 3.96
N GLN A 193 11.92 16.46 3.08
CA GLN A 193 11.82 15.72 1.82
C GLN A 193 12.60 16.48 0.73
N ASN A 194 13.56 15.81 0.08
CA ASN A 194 14.44 16.39 -0.95
C ASN A 194 13.87 16.30 -2.38
N GLY A 195 12.56 16.18 -2.54
CA GLY A 195 11.89 15.86 -3.80
C GLY A 195 12.04 14.39 -4.20
N PHE A 196 11.27 13.97 -5.21
CA PHE A 196 11.50 12.71 -5.90
C PHE A 196 12.71 12.85 -6.83
N ILE A 197 13.89 12.57 -6.28
CA ILE A 197 15.12 12.50 -7.07
C ILE A 197 15.11 11.15 -7.79
N LEU A 198 14.67 11.16 -9.04
CA LEU A 198 14.91 10.05 -9.94
C LEU A 198 16.40 10.09 -10.29
N GLU A 199 17.18 9.22 -9.67
CA GLU A 199 18.52 8.96 -10.17
C GLU A 199 18.37 8.45 -11.60
N GLU A 200 18.98 9.17 -12.54
CA GLU A 200 19.02 8.77 -13.93
C GLU A 200 19.93 7.53 -14.02
N LEU A 201 19.33 6.34 -13.84
CA LEU A 201 20.06 5.07 -13.76
C LEU A 201 20.81 4.77 -15.07
N ASP A 202 20.37 5.32 -16.20
CA ASP A 202 21.13 5.36 -17.44
C ASP A 202 20.60 6.48 -18.35
N SER A 203 21.34 7.57 -18.44
CA SER A 203 21.04 8.67 -19.35
C SER A 203 21.35 8.27 -20.79
N GLY A 204 20.34 7.71 -21.47
CA GLY A 204 20.34 7.45 -22.90
C GLY A 204 20.99 6.13 -23.34
N LEU A 205 20.64 5.69 -24.56
CA LEU A 205 21.28 4.55 -25.20
C LEU A 205 22.78 4.85 -25.39
N ARG A 206 23.64 4.32 -24.54
CA ARG A 206 25.10 4.38 -24.73
C ARG A 206 25.52 3.21 -25.63
N TYR A 207 26.35 3.50 -26.63
CA TYR A 207 26.89 2.53 -27.57
C TYR A 207 28.41 2.37 -27.37
N PRO A 208 28.85 1.78 -26.23
CA PRO A 208 30.25 1.76 -25.84
C PRO A 208 31.13 0.79 -26.65
N HIS A 209 30.54 -0.01 -27.53
CA HIS A 209 31.24 -1.02 -28.31
C HIS A 209 31.25 -0.67 -29.80
N ALA A 210 32.25 -1.13 -30.54
CA ALA A 210 32.31 -1.00 -31.99
C ALA A 210 31.90 -2.33 -32.65
N GLY A 211 30.74 -2.34 -33.30
CA GLY A 211 30.25 -3.49 -34.08
C GLY A 211 30.60 -3.37 -35.56
N LYS A 212 30.34 -4.44 -36.31
CA LYS A 212 30.57 -4.50 -37.77
C LYS A 212 29.85 -3.39 -38.57
N LEU A 213 28.75 -2.86 -38.03
CA LEU A 213 27.91 -1.83 -38.67
C LEU A 213 27.99 -0.46 -37.97
N GLY A 214 28.95 -0.27 -37.06
CA GLY A 214 29.12 0.96 -36.29
C GLY A 214 28.98 0.76 -34.79
N ALA A 215 28.84 1.86 -34.05
CA ALA A 215 28.71 1.83 -32.60
C ALA A 215 27.53 0.95 -32.18
N CYS A 216 27.77 0.03 -31.25
CA CYS A 216 26.79 -0.91 -30.74
C CYS A 216 26.80 -0.96 -29.21
N ARG A 217 25.74 -1.53 -28.65
CA ARG A 217 25.62 -1.83 -27.22
C ARG A 217 25.24 -3.30 -27.08
N PHE A 218 25.68 -3.94 -26.01
CA PHE A 218 25.18 -5.26 -25.68
C PHE A 218 23.79 -5.12 -25.04
N GLU A 219 22.87 -5.96 -25.45
CA GLU A 219 21.55 -6.08 -24.86
C GLU A 219 21.51 -7.43 -24.13
N ILE A 220 21.05 -7.43 -22.89
CA ILE A 220 20.81 -8.68 -22.17
C ILE A 220 19.72 -9.45 -22.92
N ILE A 221 20.09 -10.63 -23.43
CA ILE A 221 19.19 -11.48 -24.22
C ILE A 221 18.18 -12.20 -23.31
N GLU A 222 18.53 -12.40 -22.03
CA GLU A 222 17.63 -12.92 -21.00
C GLU A 222 16.58 -11.88 -20.60
N LYS A 223 15.56 -11.74 -21.43
CA LYS A 223 14.27 -11.17 -21.03
C LYS A 223 13.39 -12.29 -20.51
N SER A 224 12.50 -11.95 -19.57
CA SER A 224 11.45 -12.84 -19.05
C SER A 224 10.93 -13.77 -20.14
N ASP A 225 11.01 -15.08 -19.92
CA ASP A 225 10.45 -16.11 -20.80
C ASP A 225 8.94 -16.32 -20.57
N ALA A 226 8.32 -15.46 -19.77
CA ALA A 226 6.91 -15.47 -19.46
C ALA A 226 6.13 -14.31 -20.13
N GLY A 227 4.86 -14.57 -20.45
CA GLY A 227 3.91 -13.58 -20.97
C GLY A 227 4.15 -13.21 -22.44
N ALA A 228 3.79 -11.98 -22.83
CA ALA A 228 3.89 -11.49 -24.21
C ALA A 228 5.33 -11.44 -24.78
N TYR A 229 6.33 -11.66 -23.93
CA TYR A 229 7.74 -11.69 -24.29
C TYR A 229 8.28 -13.12 -24.51
N GLU A 230 7.48 -14.17 -24.27
CA GLU A 230 7.87 -15.56 -24.58
C GLU A 230 8.06 -15.74 -26.09
N ARG A 231 9.27 -16.11 -26.51
CA ARG A 231 9.58 -16.45 -27.91
C ARG A 231 10.27 -17.80 -27.99
N LYS A 232 9.51 -18.85 -28.30
CA LYS A 232 10.02 -20.22 -28.49
C LYS A 232 11.16 -20.30 -29.51
N THR A 233 11.16 -19.43 -30.52
CA THR A 233 12.19 -19.35 -31.57
C THR A 233 13.48 -18.65 -31.15
N MET A 234 13.52 -18.03 -29.97
CA MET A 234 14.71 -17.36 -29.40
C MET A 234 15.44 -18.26 -28.38
N LYS A 235 15.05 -19.54 -28.27
CA LYS A 235 15.76 -20.53 -27.46
C LYS A 235 16.86 -21.16 -28.31
N PHE A 236 18.11 -20.80 -28.03
CA PHE A 236 19.27 -21.39 -28.68
C PHE A 236 20.06 -22.25 -27.67
N PRO A 237 20.57 -23.43 -28.06
CA PRO A 237 21.52 -24.14 -27.24
C PRO A 237 22.76 -23.25 -27.07
N ILE A 238 23.24 -23.08 -25.83
CA ILE A 238 24.53 -22.44 -25.59
C ILE A 238 25.58 -23.40 -26.16
N LEU A 239 26.14 -23.04 -27.32
CA LEU A 239 27.26 -23.74 -27.91
C LEU A 239 28.50 -23.33 -27.11
N GLY A 240 28.97 -24.25 -26.27
CA GLY A 240 30.21 -24.12 -25.51
C GLY A 240 31.45 -24.12 -26.40
#